data_AF-A0A2P1PMY5-F1
#
_entry.id   AF-A0A2P1PMY5-F1
#
_cell.length_a   1.000
_cell.length_b   1.000
_cell.length_c   1.000
_cell.angle_alpha   90.00
_cell.angle_beta   90.00
_cell.angle_gamma   90.00
#
_symmetry.space_group_name_H-M   'P 1'
#
loop_
_entity.id
_entity.type
_entity.pdbx_description
1 polymer ?
#
loop_
_entity_poly.entity_id
_entity_poly.type
_entity_poly.pdbx_seq_one_letter_code
_entity_poly.pdbx_strand_id
1 'polypeptide(L)' 'MRYIDGVRRLYWRRFNDRLWQPNYYERVVRDDTELRDIREYVANNPLQWSLDRDHPAIAGLTGLEH' A
#
# COMPACT_ATOMS: atom_id res chain seq x y z
N MET A 1 7.13 9.28 18.41
CA MET A 1 8.13 9.94 17.53
C MET A 1 7.49 10.23 16.19
N ARG A 2 7.64 11.44 15.63
CA ARG A 2 7.07 11.82 14.32
C ARG A 2 8.17 11.78 13.25
N TYR A 3 7.86 11.26 12.05
CA TYR A 3 8.79 11.18 10.91
C TYR A 3 9.50 12.51 10.63
N ILE A 4 8.77 13.63 10.70
CA ILE A 4 9.31 14.99 10.49
C ILE A 4 10.39 15.36 11.52
N ASP A 5 10.24 14.94 12.78
CA ASP A 5 11.22 15.23 13.83
C ASP A 5 12.52 14.45 13.59
N GLY A 6 12.43 13.20 13.14
CA GLY A 6 13.59 12.37 12.79
C GLY A 6 14.37 12.90 11.59
N VAL A 7 13.67 13.35 10.54
CA VAL A 7 14.29 13.96 9.36
C VAL A 7 15.00 15.28 9.71
N ARG A 8 14.45 16.07 10.63
CA ARG A 8 14.99 17.38 11.01
C ARG A 8 16.10 17.31 12.05
N ARG A 9 16.06 16.35 12.98
CA ARG A 9 16.95 16.31 14.16
C ARG A 9 17.93 15.15 14.16
N LEU A 10 17.63 14.07 13.43
CA LEU A 10 18.40 12.82 13.46
C LEU A 10 19.01 12.45 12.09
N TYR A 11 19.05 13.41 11.16
CA TYR A 11 19.61 13.23 9.81
C TYR A 11 19.04 12.02 9.04
N TRP A 12 17.78 11.63 9.31
CA TRP A 12 17.14 10.59 8.52
C TRP A 12 17.06 11.03 7.06
N ARG A 13 17.43 10.11 6.16
CA ARG A 13 17.41 10.37 4.73
C ARG A 13 15.99 10.74 4.31
N ARG A 14 15.84 11.91 3.68
CA ARG A 14 14.55 12.36 3.16
C ARG A 14 14.10 11.40 2.07
N PHE A 15 12.89 10.87 2.21
CA PHE A 15 12.21 10.24 1.10
C PHE A 15 11.73 11.34 0.15
N ASN A 16 12.37 11.43 -1.02
CA ASN A 16 12.09 12.48 -2.01
C ASN A 16 10.98 12.08 -3.01
N ASP A 17 10.51 10.84 -2.96
CA ASP A 17 9.43 10.33 -3.80
C ASP A 17 8.06 10.42 -3.12
N ARG A 18 7.00 10.00 -3.82
CA ARG A 18 5.65 9.90 -3.24
C ARG A 18 5.58 8.72 -2.28
N LEU A 19 5.47 9.05 -0.99
CA LEU A 19 5.40 8.04 0.08
C LEU A 19 4.10 7.23 0.04
N TRP A 20 3.04 7.83 -0.51
CA TRP A 20 1.71 7.22 -0.61
C TRP A 20 1.30 7.09 -2.08
N GLN A 21 0.66 5.97 -2.41
CA GLN A 21 -0.12 5.89 -3.62
C GLN A 21 -1.28 6.92 -3.57
N PRO A 22 -1.65 7.54 -4.70
CA PRO A 22 -2.78 8.45 -4.72
C PRO A 22 -4.08 7.67 -4.49
N ASN A 23 -4.90 8.16 -3.57
CA ASN A 23 -6.16 7.55 -3.10
C ASN A 23 -5.96 6.30 -2.22
N TYR A 24 -7.05 5.83 -1.62
CA TYR A 24 -7.08 4.63 -0.79
C TYR A 24 -8.32 3.81 -1.12
N TYR A 25 -8.23 2.48 -1.00
CA TYR A 25 -9.38 1.59 -1.13
C TYR A 25 -10.25 1.73 0.12
N GLU A 26 -11.52 2.09 -0.06
CA GLU A 26 -12.51 2.13 1.01
C GLU A 26 -13.69 1.22 0.69
N ARG A 27 -14.18 0.51 1.71
CA ARG A 27 -15.34 -0.38 1.59
C ARG A 27 -16.03 -0.53 2.93
N VAL A 28 -17.37 -0.40 2.93
CA VAL A 28 -18.20 -0.65 4.12
C VAL A 28 -18.56 -2.13 4.17
N VAL A 29 -18.19 -2.79 5.26
CA VAL A 29 -18.51 -4.20 5.52
C VAL A 29 -19.94 -4.33 6.02
N ARG A 30 -20.77 -5.10 5.33
CA ARG A 30 -22.22 -5.20 5.57
C ARG A 30 -22.65 -6.51 6.21
N ASP A 31 -21.81 -7.54 6.14
CA ASP A 31 -22.10 -8.86 6.70
C ASP A 31 -20.84 -9.59 7.19
N ASP A 32 -21.05 -10.68 7.92
CA ASP A 32 -19.98 -11.51 8.50
C ASP A 32 -19.17 -12.27 7.45
N THR A 33 -19.75 -12.58 6.28
CA THR A 33 -19.03 -13.29 5.22
C THR A 33 -17.95 -12.38 4.65
N GLU A 34 -18.33 -11.15 4.32
CA GLU A 34 -17.42 -10.11 3.84
C GLU A 34 -16.33 -9.79 4.88
N LEU A 35 -16.68 -9.73 6.16
CA LEU A 35 -15.70 -9.53 7.23
C LEU A 35 -14.67 -10.67 7.28
N ARG A 36 -15.11 -11.92 7.16
CA ARG A 36 -14.24 -13.09 7.13
C ARG A 36 -13.30 -13.05 5.92
N ASP A 37 -13.84 -12.74 4.75
CA ASP A 37 -13.07 -12.69 3.51
C ASP A 37 -12.01 -11.57 3.54
N ILE A 38 -12.34 -10.39 4.10
CA ILE A 38 -11.36 -9.31 4.29
C ILE A 38 -10.27 -9.72 5.28
N ARG A 39 -10.61 -10.40 6.37
CA ARG A 39 -9.61 -10.90 7.34
C ARG A 39 -8.66 -11.88 6.69
N GLU A 40 -9.18 -12.79 5.88
CA GLU A 40 -8.38 -13.74 5.12
C GLU A 40 -7.47 -13.02 4.11
N TYR A 41 -8.00 -12.05 3.36
CA TYR A 41 -7.21 -11.22 2.45
C TYR A 41 -6.06 -10.50 3.17
N VAL A 42 -6.33 -9.84 4.31
CA VAL A 42 -5.29 -9.14 5.09
C VAL A 42 -4.19 -10.09 5.56
N ALA A 43 -4.55 -11.30 6.00
CA ALA A 43 -3.59 -12.30 6.45
C ALA A 43 -2.73 -12.83 5.29
N ASN A 44 -3.32 -13.00 4.11
CA ASN A 44 -2.68 -13.58 2.94
C ASN A 44 -1.94 -12.55 2.07
N ASN A 45 -2.27 -11.26 2.15
CA ASN A 45 -1.70 -10.20 1.32
C ASN A 45 -0.15 -10.19 1.31
N PRO A 46 0.56 -10.33 2.45
CA PRO A 46 2.03 -10.36 2.43
C PRO A 46 2.60 -11.51 1.58
N LEU A 47 1.91 -12.65 1.52
CA LEU A 47 2.32 -13.81 0.74
C LEU A 47 1.98 -13.66 -0.75
N GLN A 48 0.93 -12.89 -1.05
CA GLN A 48 0.41 -12.71 -2.41
C GLN A 48 0.88 -11.42 -3.09
N TRP A 49 1.56 -10.52 -2.37
CA TRP A 49 1.96 -9.20 -2.86
C TRP A 49 2.73 -9.22 -4.17
N SER A 50 3.63 -10.19 -4.37
CA SER A 50 4.42 -10.31 -5.61
C SER A 50 3.59 -10.64 -6.85
N LEU A 51 2.40 -11.20 -6.64
CA LEU A 51 1.44 -11.59 -7.69
C LEU A 51 0.32 -10.54 -7.85
N ASP A 52 0.29 -9.54 -6.98
CA ASP A 52 -0.74 -8.51 -6.98
C ASP A 52 -0.59 -7.59 -8.20
N ARG A 53 -1.72 -7.22 -8.81
CA ARG A 53 -1.73 -6.34 -9.99
C ARG A 53 -1.22 -4.93 -9.64
N ASP A 54 -1.47 -4.47 -8.43
CA ASP A 54 -1.06 -3.14 -7.96
C ASP A 54 0.37 -3.14 -7.40
N HIS A 55 1.09 -4.25 -7.55
CA HIS A 55 2.51 -4.32 -7.24
C HIS A 55 3.28 -3.30 -8.11
N PRO A 56 4.10 -2.41 -7.52
CA PRO A 56 4.78 -1.33 -8.26
C PRO A 56 5.64 -1.82 -9.44
N ALA A 57 6.18 -3.03 -9.36
CA ALA A 57 6.94 -3.62 -10.46
C ALA A 57 6.07 -4.02 -11.66
N ILE A 58 4.79 -4.33 -11.44
CA ILE A 58 3.82 -4.67 -12.49
C ILE A 58 3.14 -3.41 -13.02
N ALA A 59 2.72 -2.50 -12.14
CA ALA A 59 2.08 -1.23 -12.52
C ALA A 59 3.00 -0.33 -13.38
N GLY A 60 4.32 -0.38 -13.17
CA GLY A 60 5.29 0.36 -13.98
C GLY A 60 5.46 -0.18 -15.42
N LEU A 61 5.11 -1.45 -15.67
CA LEU A 61 5.22 -2.08 -16.99
C LEU A 61 3.97 -1.82 -17.86
N THR A 62 2.81 -1.59 -17.24
CA THR A 62 1.55 -1.29 -17.94
C THR A 62 1.39 0.18 -18.36
N GLY A 63 2.35 1.04 -18.01
CA GLY A 63 2.31 2.49 -18.28
C GLY A 63 2.80 2.95 -19.66
N LEU A 64 3.05 2.03 -20.61
CA LEU A 64 3.51 2.35 -21.98
C LEU A 64 2.41 2.36 -23.04
N GLU A 65 1.13 2.28 -22.67
CA GLU A 65 -0.01 2.30 -23.61
C GLU A 65 -0.98 3.49 -23.43
N HIS A 66 -0.50 4.67 -23.03
CA HIS A 66 -1.31 5.90 -23.06
C HIS A 66 -0.57 7.08 -23.69
#